data_AF-A0A1G8DD81-F1
#
_entry.id   AF-A0A1G8DD81-F1
#
_cell.length_a   1.000
_cell.length_b   1.000
_cell.length_c   1.000
_cell.angle_alpha   90.00
_cell.angle_beta   90.00
_cell.angle_gamma   90.00
#
_symmetry.space_group_name_H-M   'P 1'
#
loop_
_entity.id
_entity.type
_entity.pdbx_description
1 polymer ?
#
loop_
_entity_poly.entity_id
_entity_poly.type
_entity_poly.pdbx_seq_one_letter_code
_entity_poly.pdbx_strand_id
1 'polypeptide(L)'
;MKKRIDWNQFELFVAELYKDNDEVIVDHNVEEIGKSNAFRQIDVRVIHKTKLRTYKTIIEYKSWKHRVGRARIDVLAPSMEDLNASKGVFLQLRAFSKVR
;
A
#
# COMPACT_ATOMS: atom_id res chain seq x y z
N MET A 1 10.32 -17.69 -21.42
CA MET A 1 9.26 -16.89 -20.78
C MET A 1 9.81 -16.21 -19.54
N LYS A 2 9.82 -14.87 -19.46
CA LYS A 2 10.08 -14.17 -18.18
C LYS A 2 8.94 -14.51 -17.24
N LYS A 3 9.21 -15.26 -16.16
CA LYS A 3 8.26 -15.51 -15.08
C LYS A 3 7.84 -14.13 -14.56
N ARG A 4 6.62 -13.69 -14.90
CA ARG A 4 6.03 -12.52 -14.26
C ARG A 4 5.77 -12.94 -12.82
N ILE A 5 6.21 -12.13 -11.87
CA ILE A 5 5.79 -12.30 -10.48
C ILE A 5 4.26 -12.29 -10.49
N ASP A 6 3.68 -13.34 -9.92
CA ASP A 6 2.25 -13.42 -9.71
C ASP A 6 1.89 -12.37 -8.67
N TRP A 7 1.00 -11.46 -9.06
CA TRP A 7 0.66 -10.26 -8.31
C TRP A 7 0.03 -10.59 -6.98
N ASN A 8 -0.90 -11.55 -6.99
CA ASN A 8 -1.53 -12.03 -5.77
C ASN A 8 -0.49 -12.62 -4.82
N GLN A 9 0.50 -13.35 -5.35
CA GLN A 9 1.56 -13.94 -4.52
C GLN A 9 2.45 -12.88 -3.86
N PHE A 10 2.71 -11.76 -4.55
CA PHE A 10 3.50 -10.67 -3.98
C PHE A 10 2.73 -9.92 -2.88
N GLU A 11 1.46 -9.64 -3.09
CA GLU A 11 0.59 -9.01 -2.08
C GLU A 11 0.47 -9.89 -0.83
N LEU A 12 0.29 -11.20 -1.01
CA LEU A 12 0.27 -12.18 0.08
C LEU A 12 1.60 -12.23 0.83
N PHE A 13 2.74 -12.20 0.12
CA PHE A 13 4.06 -12.14 0.74
C PHE A 13 4.25 -10.88 1.58
N VAL A 14 3.88 -9.71 1.04
CA VAL A 14 3.96 -8.45 1.80
C VAL A 14 3.06 -8.53 3.04
N ALA A 15 1.85 -9.07 2.90
CA ALA A 15 0.95 -9.23 4.03
C ALA A 15 1.54 -10.14 5.12
N GLU A 16 2.22 -11.22 4.74
CA GLU A 16 2.90 -12.15 5.64
C GLU A 16 4.02 -11.47 6.45
N LEU A 17 4.81 -10.58 5.85
CA LEU A 17 5.88 -9.83 6.55
C LEU A 17 5.37 -8.99 7.73
N TYR A 18 4.08 -8.63 7.73
CA TYR A 18 3.45 -7.84 8.80
C TYR A 18 2.73 -8.68 9.86
N LYS A 19 2.61 -10.01 9.68
CA LYS A 19 1.83 -10.89 10.57
C LYS A 19 2.53 -11.32 11.85
N ASP A 20 3.84 -11.10 11.99
CA ASP A 20 4.64 -11.52 13.16
C ASP A 20 4.34 -10.75 14.46
N ASN A 21 3.30 -9.92 14.50
CA ASN A 21 2.91 -9.14 15.67
C ASN A 21 1.40 -9.23 15.90
N ASP A 22 0.98 -9.81 17.03
CA ASP A 22 -0.42 -10.02 17.42
C ASP A 22 -1.26 -8.73 17.46
N GLU A 23 -0.61 -7.56 17.42
CA GLU A 23 -1.22 -6.24 17.37
C GLU A 23 -1.58 -5.74 15.95
N VAL A 24 -1.38 -6.57 14.92
CA VAL A 24 -1.50 -6.17 13.51
C VAL A 24 -2.55 -6.98 12.77
N ILE A 25 -3.53 -6.28 12.17
CA ILE A 25 -4.50 -6.85 11.24
C ILE A 25 -4.04 -6.49 9.82
N VAL A 26 -3.96 -7.50 8.95
CA VAL A 26 -3.53 -7.32 7.58
C VAL A 26 -4.58 -7.88 6.63
N ASP A 27 -5.08 -7.02 5.75
CA ASP A 27 -6.07 -7.34 4.74
C ASP A 27 -5.50 -7.06 3.34
N HIS A 28 -5.85 -7.88 2.35
CA HIS A 28 -5.46 -7.71 0.96
C HIS A 28 -6.68 -7.40 0.09
N ASN A 29 -6.47 -6.67 -1.00
CA ASN A 29 -7.48 -6.34 -2.01
C ASN A 29 -8.78 -5.78 -1.41
N VAL A 30 -8.64 -4.72 -0.62
CA VAL A 30 -9.75 -4.13 0.16
C VAL A 30 -10.35 -2.94 -0.57
N GLU A 31 -11.67 -2.87 -0.61
CA GLU A 31 -12.40 -1.66 -0.99
C GLU A 31 -12.84 -0.87 0.25
N GLU A 32 -12.53 0.43 0.28
CA GLU A 32 -13.02 1.36 1.30
C GLU A 32 -13.65 2.59 0.65
N ILE A 33 -14.71 3.12 1.27
CA ILE A 33 -15.28 4.42 0.91
C ILE A 33 -14.48 5.51 1.65
N GLY A 34 -13.85 6.40 0.90
CA GLY A 34 -13.10 7.53 1.44
C GLY A 34 -13.99 8.69 1.93
N LYS A 35 -13.37 9.69 2.56
CA LYS A 35 -14.03 10.95 2.98
C LYS A 35 -14.71 11.67 1.81
N SER A 36 -14.19 11.50 0.60
CA SER A 36 -14.77 12.03 -0.65
C SER A 36 -16.03 11.29 -1.11
N ASN A 37 -16.47 10.26 -0.40
CA ASN A 37 -17.56 9.35 -0.77
C ASN A 37 -17.28 8.52 -2.04
N ALA A 38 -16.01 8.44 -2.45
CA ALA A 38 -15.55 7.60 -3.55
C ALA A 38 -14.98 6.27 -3.02
N PHE A 39 -15.18 5.19 -3.78
CA PHE A 39 -14.52 3.92 -3.53
C PHE A 39 -13.03 4.01 -3.88
N ARG A 40 -12.19 3.43 -3.02
CA ARG A 40 -10.76 3.23 -3.26
C ARG A 40 -10.43 1.76 -3.09
N GLN A 41 -9.75 1.22 -4.10
CA GLN A 41 -9.06 -0.05 -3.98
C GLN A 41 -7.76 0.16 -3.22
N ILE A 42 -7.48 -0.72 -2.25
CA ILE A 42 -6.23 -0.78 -1.51
C ILE A 42 -5.62 -2.16 -1.73
N ASP A 43 -4.40 -2.21 -2.25
CA ASP A 43 -3.74 -3.49 -2.55
C ASP A 43 -3.49 -4.26 -1.23
N VAL A 44 -2.90 -3.61 -0.21
CA VAL A 44 -2.79 -4.16 1.16
C VAL A 44 -3.08 -3.09 2.21
N ARG A 45 -3.95 -3.41 3.18
CA ARG A 45 -4.25 -2.59 4.34
C ARG A 45 -3.67 -3.22 5.59
N VAL A 46 -2.93 -2.43 6.37
CA VAL A 46 -2.39 -2.85 7.66
C VAL A 46 -2.94 -1.95 8.75
N ILE A 47 -3.69 -2.52 9.68
CA ILE A 47 -4.16 -1.84 10.89
C ILE A 47 -3.31 -2.33 12.07
N HIS A 48 -2.46 -1.44 12.59
CA HIS A 48 -1.68 -1.71 13.79
C HIS A 48 -2.35 -1.05 14.98
N LYS A 49 -2.79 -1.84 15.95
CA LYS A 49 -3.42 -1.38 17.19
C LYS A 49 -2.49 -1.57 18.37
N THR A 50 -2.01 -0.44 18.90
CA THR A 50 -1.35 -0.40 20.20
C THR A 50 -2.36 -0.04 21.29
N LYS A 51 -1.96 -0.15 22.57
CA LYS A 51 -2.81 0.23 23.71
C LYS A 51 -3.42 1.64 23.63
N LEU A 52 -2.74 2.60 23.01
CA LEU A 52 -3.15 4.03 23.00
C LEU A 52 -3.55 4.55 21.62
N ARG A 53 -3.19 3.84 20.55
CA ARG A 53 -3.22 4.38 19.18
C ARG A 53 -3.52 3.28 18.18
N THR A 54 -4.30 3.63 17.16
CA THR A 54 -4.49 2.81 15.96
C THR A 54 -3.85 3.52 14.77
N TYR A 55 -3.01 2.81 14.03
CA TYR A 55 -2.39 3.29 12.81
C TYR A 55 -2.91 2.50 11.62
N LYS A 56 -3.51 3.20 10.65
CA LYS A 56 -3.85 2.62 9.35
C LYS A 56 -2.72 2.91 8.38
N THR A 57 -2.11 1.86 7.84
CA THR A 57 -1.14 1.95 6.74
C THR A 57 -1.79 1.38 5.49
N ILE A 58 -1.78 2.17 4.41
CA ILE A 58 -2.16 1.68 3.08
C ILE A 58 -0.88 1.39 2.29
N ILE A 59 -0.84 0.23 1.64
CA ILE A 59 0.29 -0.20 0.84
C ILE A 59 -0.22 -0.39 -0.58
N GLU A 60 0.35 0.38 -1.50
CA GLU A 60 0.07 0.29 -2.92
C GLU A 60 1.24 -0.37 -3.64
N TYR A 61 0.94 -1.29 -4.54
CA TYR A 61 1.90 -1.91 -5.42
C TYR A 61 1.54 -1.60 -6.87
N LYS A 62 2.51 -1.08 -7.62
CA LYS A 62 2.40 -0.96 -9.07
C LYS A 62 3.69 -1.48 -9.70
N SER A 63 3.60 -1.95 -10.95
CA SER A 63 4.72 -2.50 -11.72
C SER A 63 4.81 -1.79 -13.05
N TRP A 64 5.40 -0.61 -13.01
CA TRP A 64 5.71 0.14 -14.20
C TRP A 64 6.93 -0.41 -14.93
N LYS A 65 6.93 -0.27 -16.26
CA LYS A 65 8.04 -0.69 -17.13
C LYS A 65 9.29 0.19 -16.98
N HIS A 66 9.14 1.38 -16.39
CA HIS A 66 10.19 2.39 -16.24
C HIS A 66 10.34 2.78 -14.78
N ARG A 67 11.41 3.53 -14.47
CA ARG A 67 11.60 4.12 -13.15
C ARG A 67 10.44 5.05 -12.80
N VAL A 68 10.14 5.12 -11.51
CA VAL A 68 9.00 5.88 -10.99
C VAL A 68 9.43 7.30 -10.69
N GLY A 69 8.82 8.27 -11.37
CA GLY A 69 8.98 9.69 -11.04
C GLY A 69 8.08 10.12 -9.88
N ARG A 70 8.43 11.24 -9.24
CA ARG A 70 7.73 11.80 -8.07
C ARG A 70 6.22 11.95 -8.27
N ALA A 71 5.79 12.45 -9.43
CA ALA A 71 4.37 12.67 -9.73
C ALA A 71 3.51 11.40 -9.58
N ARG A 72 4.09 10.21 -9.76
CA ARG A 72 3.38 8.93 -9.56
C ARG A 72 3.31 8.49 -8.11
N ILE A 73 4.15 9.03 -7.24
CA ILE A 73 4.13 8.81 -5.80
C ILE A 73 3.20 9.82 -5.14
N ASP A 74 3.16 11.06 -5.65
CA ASP A 74 2.32 12.13 -5.12
C ASP A 74 0.82 11.77 -5.11
N VAL A 75 0.37 10.83 -5.95
CA VAL A 75 -1.01 10.31 -5.94
C VAL A 75 -1.38 9.51 -4.68
N LEU A 76 -0.37 9.03 -3.93
CA LEU A 76 -0.61 8.29 -2.68
C LEU A 76 -1.08 9.22 -1.57
N ALA A 77 -0.58 10.46 -1.52
CA ALA A 77 -0.89 11.40 -0.44
C ALA A 77 -2.39 11.77 -0.39
N PRO A 78 -3.07 12.13 -1.51
CA PRO A 78 -4.52 12.31 -1.52
C PRO A 78 -5.29 11.06 -1.09
N SER A 79 -4.83 9.87 -1.50
CA SER A 79 -5.47 8.61 -1.12
C SER A 79 -5.35 8.33 0.38
N MET A 80 -4.20 8.65 0.98
CA MET A 80 -4.00 8.57 2.42
C MET A 80 -4.95 9.51 3.18
N GLU A 81 -5.07 10.76 2.73
CA GLU A 81 -5.96 11.74 3.35
C GLU A 81 -7.43 11.28 3.26
N ASP A 82 -7.84 10.82 2.09
CA ASP A 82 -9.19 10.35 1.78
C ASP A 82 -9.57 9.10 2.59
N LEU A 83 -8.63 8.18 2.80
CA LEU A 83 -8.84 6.93 3.55
C LEU A 83 -8.53 7.04 5.05
N ASN A 84 -8.16 8.23 5.50
CA ASN A 84 -7.69 8.49 6.86
C ASN A 84 -6.53 7.56 7.28
N ALA A 85 -5.59 7.34 6.35
CA ALA A 85 -4.41 6.51 6.57
C ALA A 85 -3.31 7.32 7.26
N SER A 86 -2.75 6.79 8.33
CA SER A 86 -1.63 7.38 9.06
C SER A 86 -0.31 7.27 8.29
N LYS A 87 -0.20 6.26 7.42
CA LYS A 87 1.01 5.96 6.65
C LYS A 87 0.62 5.45 5.26
N GLY A 88 1.46 5.75 4.27
CA GLY A 88 1.38 5.19 2.94
C GLY A 88 2.71 4.57 2.56
N VAL A 89 2.66 3.38 1.98
CA VAL A 89 3.83 2.70 1.42
C VAL A 89 3.57 2.46 -0.06
N PHE A 90 4.58 2.76 -0.88
CA PHE A 90 4.53 2.46 -2.30
C PHE A 90 5.60 1.43 -2.64
N LEU A 91 5.19 0.29 -3.17
CA LEU A 91 6.07 -0.79 -3.60
C LEU A 91 6.14 -0.85 -5.12
N GLN A 92 7.33 -1.16 -5.63
CA GLN A 92 7.59 -1.31 -7.06
C GLN A 92 8.86 -2.16 -7.26
N LEU A 93 8.85 -3.04 -8.27
CA LEU A 93 9.99 -3.93 -8.58
C LEU A 93 11.20 -3.22 -9.22
N ARG A 94 11.07 -1.94 -9.54
CA ARG A 94 12.08 -1.13 -10.21
C ARG A 94 12.43 0.05 -9.33
N ALA A 95 13.66 0.55 -9.47
CA ALA A 95 14.13 1.69 -8.70
C ALA A 95 13.29 2.94 -8.93
N PHE A 96 13.11 3.72 -7.86
CA PHE A 96 12.60 5.08 -7.95
C PHE A 96 13.60 5.99 -8.69
N SER A 97 13.08 6.99 -9.38
CA SER A 97 13.91 8.02 -9.99
C SER A 97 14.46 8.93 -8.90
N LYS A 98 15.74 9.30 -9.01
CA LYS A 98 16.33 10.32 -8.15
C LYS A 98 15.65 11.66 -8.49
N VAL A 99 15.15 12.35 -7.47
CA VAL A 99 14.71 13.74 -7.64
C VAL A 99 15.98 14.57 -7.81
N ARG A 100 16.08 15.28 -8.94
CA ARG A 100 17.14 16.27 -9.17
C ARG A 100 16.71 17.60 -8.59
#